data_AF-A0A143Y467-F1
#
_entry.id   AF-A0A143Y467-F1
#
_cell.length_a   1.000
_cell.length_b   1.000
_cell.length_c   1.000
_cell.angle_alpha   90.00
_cell.angle_beta   90.00
_cell.angle_gamma   90.00
#
_symmetry.space_group_name_H-M   'P 1'
#
loop_
_entity.id
_entity.type
_entity.pdbx_description
1 polymer ?
#
loop_
_entity_poly.entity_id
_entity_poly.type
_entity_poly.pdbx_seq_one_letter_code
_entity_poly.pdbx_strand_id
1 'polypeptide(L)'
;MANTISKTAEFHTLLRNYRGIVGNMRIGGIWISFDSCFFNYYDDDDEIQFNLAGQEGIVTIPTVEEYDKLGEDEELLEDSVAGYTARLKGDITLTVYCFNAKNHPMD
;
A
#
# COMPACT_ATOMS: atom_id res chain seq x y z
N MET A 1 30.15 -2.44 4.05
CA MET A 1 28.99 -2.20 4.93
C MET A 1 27.78 -2.71 4.17
N ALA A 2 27.02 -3.66 4.72
CA ALA A 2 25.79 -4.10 4.08
C ALA A 2 24.86 -2.88 4.00
N ASN A 3 24.45 -2.50 2.80
CA ASN A 3 23.49 -1.42 2.62
C ASN A 3 22.18 -1.91 3.22
N THR A 4 21.87 -1.47 4.44
CA THR A 4 20.57 -1.76 5.06
C THR A 4 19.54 -1.04 4.20
N ILE A 5 18.80 -1.79 3.40
CA ILE A 5 17.68 -1.26 2.63
C ILE A 5 16.75 -0.57 3.65
N SER A 6 16.35 0.67 3.39
CA SER A 6 15.41 1.37 4.27
C SER A 6 14.11 0.57 4.32
N LYS A 7 13.44 0.51 5.48
CA LYS A 7 12.12 -0.15 5.59
C LYS A 7 11.12 0.39 4.58
N THR A 8 11.23 1.66 4.20
CA THR A 8 10.48 2.25 3.08
C THR A 8 10.70 1.48 1.77
N ALA A 9 11.95 1.32 1.35
CA ALA A 9 12.27 0.61 0.11
C ALA A 9 11.91 -0.88 0.17
N GLU A 10 12.03 -1.52 1.34
CA GLU A 10 11.59 -2.91 1.56
C GLU A 10 10.07 -3.02 1.40
N PHE A 11 9.31 -2.17 2.09
CA PHE A 11 7.85 -2.14 2.03
C PHE A 11 7.35 -1.82 0.61
N HIS A 12 7.97 -0.84 -0.07
CA HIS A 12 7.68 -0.54 -1.47
C HIS A 12 7.92 -1.75 -2.37
N THR A 13 9.06 -2.43 -2.21
CA THR A 13 9.39 -3.64 -2.99
C THR A 13 8.39 -4.76 -2.73
N LEU A 14 7.94 -4.93 -1.49
CA LEU A 14 6.91 -5.89 -1.12
C LEU A 14 5.59 -5.60 -1.86
N LEU A 15 5.12 -4.35 -1.81
CA LEU A 15 3.89 -3.92 -2.45
C LEU A 15 3.94 -4.03 -3.98
N ARG A 16 5.13 -3.83 -4.59
CA ARG A 16 5.37 -4.04 -6.04
C ARG A 16 5.12 -5.46 -6.53
N ASN A 17 5.11 -6.47 -5.64
CA ASN A 17 4.83 -7.85 -6.03
C ASN A 17 3.33 -8.11 -6.28
N TYR A 18 2.47 -7.12 -6.03
CA TYR A 18 1.03 -7.21 -6.23
C TYR A 18 0.58 -6.39 -7.43
N ARG A 19 -0.50 -6.80 -8.08
CA ARG A 19 -1.01 -6.16 -9.31
C ARG A 19 -1.95 -5.01 -9.06
N GLY A 20 -2.52 -4.95 -7.87
CA GLY A 20 -3.37 -3.87 -7.40
C GLY A 20 -3.41 -3.88 -5.89
N ILE A 21 -3.54 -2.69 -5.31
CA ILE A 21 -3.62 -2.50 -3.87
C ILE A 21 -4.80 -1.58 -3.59
N VAL A 22 -5.64 -1.94 -2.63
CA VAL A 22 -6.65 -1.07 -2.03
C VAL A 22 -6.11 -0.68 -0.67
N GLY A 23 -6.22 0.59 -0.31
CA GLY A 23 -5.62 1.09 0.91
C GLY A 23 -6.52 2.05 1.67
N ASN A 24 -6.32 2.11 2.97
CA ASN A 24 -6.88 3.12 3.85
C ASN A 24 -5.77 3.73 4.68
N MET A 25 -5.72 5.06 4.73
CA MET A 25 -4.77 5.80 5.54
C MET A 25 -5.50 6.64 6.58
N ARG A 26 -4.97 6.68 7.80
CA ARG A 26 -5.45 7.57 8.86
C ARG A 26 -4.43 8.65 9.16
N ILE A 27 -4.79 9.91 8.89
CA ILE A 27 -3.93 11.08 9.12
C ILE A 27 -4.69 12.07 10.01
N GLY A 28 -4.18 12.35 11.21
CA GLY A 28 -4.80 13.35 12.10
C GLY A 28 -6.27 13.06 12.45
N GLY A 29 -6.69 11.78 12.42
CA GLY A 29 -8.08 11.36 12.64
C GLY A 29 -8.96 11.32 11.38
N ILE A 30 -8.48 11.76 10.23
CA ILE A 30 -9.16 11.68 8.93
C ILE A 30 -8.85 10.34 8.27
N TRP A 31 -9.88 9.67 7.76
CA TRP A 31 -9.75 8.47 6.94
C TRP A 31 -9.72 8.83 5.46
N ILE A 32 -8.74 8.30 4.75
CA ILE A 32 -8.62 8.39 3.30
C ILE A 32 -8.63 6.96 2.77
N SER A 33 -9.61 6.64 1.93
CA SER A 33 -9.76 5.34 1.26
C SER A 33 -9.45 5.50 -0.22
N PHE A 34 -8.80 4.51 -0.82
CA PHE A 34 -8.46 4.51 -2.25
C PHE A 34 -9.08 3.29 -2.92
N ASP A 35 -9.89 3.50 -3.97
CA ASP A 35 -10.64 2.44 -4.65
C ASP A 35 -9.73 1.48 -5.44
N SER A 36 -8.63 2.01 -5.99
CA SER A 36 -7.55 1.21 -6.58
C SER A 36 -6.27 2.05 -6.68
N CYS A 37 -5.17 1.49 -6.21
CA CYS A 37 -3.84 2.08 -6.36
C CYS A 37 -2.98 1.20 -7.25
N PHE A 38 -2.32 1.83 -8.21
CA PHE A 38 -1.20 1.25 -8.94
C PHE A 38 0.03 2.03 -8.54
N PHE A 39 1.02 1.34 -7.97
CA PHE A 39 2.31 1.96 -7.75
C PHE A 39 3.00 2.16 -9.11
N ASN A 40 2.85 3.35 -9.68
CA ASN A 40 3.57 3.75 -10.89
C ASN A 40 4.89 4.36 -10.44
N TYR A 41 5.98 3.63 -10.63
CA TYR A 41 7.30 4.09 -10.18
C TYR A 41 8.06 4.70 -11.34
N TYR A 42 8.22 6.02 -11.32
CA TYR A 42 9.50 6.58 -11.76
C TYR A 42 10.50 6.32 -10.62
N ASP A 43 11.68 5.82 -10.98
CA ASP A 43 12.63 5.10 -10.11
C ASP A 43 13.13 5.84 -8.84
N ASP A 44 12.77 7.11 -8.62
CA ASP A 44 13.34 7.95 -7.56
C ASP A 44 12.33 8.56 -6.57
N ASP A 45 11.02 8.40 -6.77
CA ASP A 45 10.02 9.05 -5.92
C ASP A 45 9.24 8.06 -5.03
N ASP A 46 9.17 8.36 -3.72
CA ASP A 46 8.39 7.63 -2.70
C ASP A 46 6.86 7.87 -2.89
N GLU A 47 6.37 7.71 -4.12
CA GLU A 47 5.04 8.10 -4.56
C GLU A 47 4.11 6.90 -4.77
N ILE A 48 2.87 7.06 -4.32
CA ILE A 48 1.74 6.18 -4.61
C ILE A 48 0.82 6.93 -5.55
N GLN A 49 0.62 6.37 -6.75
CA GLN A 49 -0.47 6.82 -7.61
C GLN A 49 -1.74 6.06 -7.23
N PHE A 50 -2.81 6.80 -7.01
CA PHE A 50 -4.12 6.25 -6.69
C PHE A 50 -5.16 6.79 -7.65
N ASN A 51 -6.19 5.99 -7.90
CA ASN A 51 -7.40 6.44 -8.53
C ASN A 51 -8.49 6.52 -7.46
N LEU A 52 -9.05 7.72 -7.28
CA LEU A 52 -10.21 7.95 -6.43
C LEU A 52 -11.37 8.42 -7.31
N ALA A 53 -12.43 7.60 -7.41
CA ALA A 53 -13.64 7.93 -8.17
C ALA A 53 -13.39 8.41 -9.63
N GLY A 54 -12.40 7.83 -10.31
CA GLY A 54 -12.04 8.19 -11.69
C GLY A 54 -11.06 9.35 -11.81
N GLN A 55 -10.56 9.90 -10.71
CA GLN A 55 -9.50 10.91 -10.69
C GLN A 55 -8.18 10.27 -10.30
N GLU A 56 -7.18 10.42 -11.16
CA GLU A 56 -5.80 10.05 -10.85
C GLU A 56 -5.17 11.09 -9.92
N GLY A 57 -4.59 10.62 -8.82
CA GLY A 57 -3.89 11.43 -7.84
C GLY A 57 -2.55 10.79 -7.48
N ILE A 58 -1.63 11.63 -7.00
CA ILE A 58 -0.32 11.21 -6.50
C ILE A 58 -0.23 11.62 -5.04
N VAL A 59 0.14 10.67 -4.16
CA VAL A 59 0.47 10.94 -2.77
C VAL A 59 1.87 10.39 -2.51
N THR A 60 2.77 11.25 -2.06
CA THR A 60 4.04 10.83 -1.48
C THR A 60 3.78 10.26 -0.10
N ILE A 61 4.23 9.04 0.18
CA ILE A 61 4.09 8.47 1.52
C ILE A 61 5.28 8.83 2.41
N PRO A 62 5.04 9.19 3.68
CA PRO A 62 6.13 9.38 4.63
C PRO A 62 6.94 8.10 4.84
N THR A 63 8.16 8.26 5.35
CA THR A 63 9.06 7.14 5.68
C THR A 63 8.35 6.06 6.48
N VAL A 64 8.53 4.80 6.08
CA VAL A 64 8.00 3.64 6.81
C VAL A 64 8.91 3.33 7.99
N GLU A 65 8.36 3.35 9.21
CA GLU A 65 9.12 3.06 10.44
C GLU A 65 9.00 1.58 10.83
N GLU A 66 7.85 0.96 10.54
CA GLU A 66 7.60 -0.48 10.64
C GLU A 66 6.36 -0.86 9.84
N TYR A 67 6.25 -2.14 9.51
CA TYR A 67 5.06 -2.71 8.92
C TYR A 67 4.95 -4.18 9.33
N ASP A 68 3.72 -4.65 9.40
CA ASP A 68 3.37 -6.02 9.74
C ASP A 68 2.32 -6.52 8.74
N LYS A 69 2.36 -7.84 8.48
CA LYS A 69 1.29 -8.50 7.72
C LYS A 69 0.06 -8.58 8.63
N LEU A 70 -1.13 -8.31 8.09
CA LEU A 70 -2.37 -8.53 8.83
C LEU A 70 -2.47 -10.00 9.25
N GLY A 71 -2.94 -10.24 10.47
CA GLY A 71 -3.04 -11.58 11.05
C GLY A 71 -4.00 -12.49 10.29
N GLU A 72 -3.93 -13.80 10.53
CA GLU A 72 -4.89 -14.76 9.96
C GLU A 72 -6.33 -14.53 10.45
N ASP A 73 -6.49 -13.90 11.61
CA ASP A 73 -7.79 -13.55 12.21
C ASP A 73 -8.35 -12.20 11.73
N GLU A 74 -7.60 -11.45 10.92
CA GLU A 74 -8.10 -10.20 10.33
C GLU A 74 -8.82 -10.49 9.02
N GLU A 75 -10.09 -10.07 8.92
CA GLU A 75 -10.87 -10.20 7.68
C GLU A 75 -10.21 -9.37 6.57
N LEU A 76 -9.55 -10.08 5.67
CA LEU A 76 -9.10 -9.56 4.39
C LEU A 76 -10.30 -9.18 3.53
N LEU A 77 -10.15 -8.15 2.69
CA LEU A 77 -11.14 -7.84 1.66
C LEU A 77 -11.33 -9.06 0.73
N GLU A 78 -12.56 -9.25 0.23
CA GLU A 78 -12.88 -10.25 -0.79
C GLU A 78 -11.84 -10.17 -1.93
N ASP A 79 -11.29 -11.31 -2.33
CA ASP A 79 -10.23 -11.47 -3.36
C ASP A 79 -8.82 -10.91 -3.05
N SER A 80 -8.61 -10.30 -1.89
CA SER A 80 -7.26 -9.94 -1.47
C SER A 80 -6.46 -11.17 -1.01
N VAL A 81 -5.19 -11.23 -1.42
CA VAL A 81 -4.29 -12.36 -1.14
C VAL A 81 -3.34 -12.10 0.02
N ALA A 82 -3.24 -10.84 0.46
CA ALA A 82 -2.50 -10.42 1.63
C ALA A 82 -3.01 -9.05 2.09
N GLY A 83 -2.74 -8.71 3.35
CA GLY A 83 -2.88 -7.36 3.84
C GLY A 83 -1.67 -6.98 4.68
N TYR A 84 -1.38 -5.68 4.77
CA TYR A 84 -0.33 -5.13 5.62
C TYR A 84 -0.80 -3.87 6.32
N THR A 85 -0.31 -3.66 7.54
CA THR A 85 -0.38 -2.37 8.23
C THR A 85 1.03 -1.81 8.38
N ALA A 86 1.22 -0.56 7.98
CA ALA A 86 2.47 0.17 8.12
C ALA A 86 2.28 1.39 9.03
N ARG A 87 3.22 1.60 9.94
CA ARG A 87 3.37 2.84 10.69
C ARG A 87 4.37 3.72 9.95
N LEU A 88 3.87 4.84 9.45
CA LEU A 88 4.64 5.84 8.75
C LEU A 88 5.02 6.95 9.74
N LYS A 89 6.10 7.67 9.41
CA LYS A 89 6.57 8.82 10.18
C LYS A 89 5.45 9.85 10.39
N GLY A 90 5.34 10.35 11.62
CA GLY A 90 4.29 11.30 12.00
C GLY A 90 2.99 10.64 12.49
N ASP A 91 3.10 9.43 13.05
CA ASP A 91 1.99 8.66 13.63
C ASP A 91 0.84 8.39 12.65
N ILE A 92 1.19 8.19 11.37
CA ILE A 92 0.25 7.83 10.32
C ILE A 92 0.20 6.31 10.21
N THR A 93 -1.01 5.75 10.21
CA THR A 93 -1.22 4.33 9.94
C THR A 93 -1.77 4.16 8.54
N LEU A 94 -1.12 3.31 7.76
CA LEU A 94 -1.54 2.89 6.43
C LEU A 94 -1.86 1.39 6.47
N THR A 95 -3.09 1.03 6.16
CA THR A 95 -3.49 -0.37 5.94
C THR A 95 -3.73 -0.58 4.46
N VAL A 96 -3.15 -1.64 3.91
CA VAL A 96 -3.24 -2.00 2.49
C VAL A 96 -3.66 -3.45 2.33
N TYR A 97 -4.57 -3.70 1.41
CA TYR A 97 -5.02 -5.00 0.96
C TYR A 97 -4.51 -5.23 -0.45
N CYS A 98 -3.86 -6.35 -0.66
CA CYS A 98 -3.10 -6.65 -1.87
C CYS A 98 -3.81 -7.72 -2.69
N PHE A 99 -3.95 -7.49 -4.00
CA PHE A 99 -4.70 -8.36 -4.90
C PHE A 99 -3.76 -9.01 -5.93
N ASN A 100 -4.03 -10.29 -6.26
CA ASN A 100 -3.26 -11.04 -7.26
C ASN A 100 -3.95 -10.98 -8.63
N ALA A 101 -3.18 -10.98 -9.71
CA ALA A 101 -3.70 -10.96 -11.09
C ALA A 101 -4.50 -12.19 -11.51
N LYS A 102 -4.62 -13.23 -10.68
CA LYS A 102 -5.21 -14.52 -11.08
C LYS A 102 -6.69 -14.70 -10.76
N ASN A 103 -7.34 -13.79 -10.04
CA ASN A 103 -8.71 -13.98 -9.58
C ASN A 103 -9.78 -13.07 -10.21
N HIS A 104 -9.53 -12.54 -11.41
CA HIS A 104 -10.65 -12.16 -12.28
C HIS A 104 -10.33 -12.59 -13.72
N PRO A 105 -11.01 -13.62 -14.26
CA PRO A 105 -11.18 -13.65 -15.70
C PRO A 105 -11.92 -12.35 -16.06
N MET A 106 -11.30 -11.53 -16.89
CA MET A 106 -12.04 -10.53 -17.64
C MET A 106 -13.00 -11.32 -18.54
N ASP A 107 -14.30 -11.29 -18.24
CA ASP A 107 -15.32 -11.59 -19.24
C ASP A 107 -15.32 -10.49 -20.31
#